data_AF-A0A2G9Z2K8-F1
#
_entry.id   AF-A0A2G9Z2K8-F1
#
_cell.length_a   1.000
_cell.length_b   1.000
_cell.length_c   1.000
_cell.angle_alpha   90.00
_cell.angle_beta   90.00
_cell.angle_gamma   90.00
#
_symmetry.space_group_name_H-M   'P 1'
#
loop_
_entity.id
_entity.type
_entity.pdbx_description
1 polymer ?
#
loop_
_entity_poly.entity_id
_entity_poly.type
_entity_poly.pdbx_seq_one_letter_code
_entity_poly.pdbx_strand_id
1 'polypeptide(L)'
;MIIVCDKMREAAVGTFFEGTIKLTDAHAFPDIVANGYFGVEVKMTTGNHWISTGNSVLESLRIEDVERIYIMFGKFGGTLDIRYRLYQECLPEVSVTHSPRYRINMELPIGKSIFDKIGIDYDTLRKNDNTIQKIKEYYRALLKEGEELWWIDQESDDKSVSPIIRPFRRLAKEEKDNFVIEAMILFPEIFGKKNTKFERAAAYLIAEHNAVSSNIRDCFSSGGKVEMEINGKKVLLPQICARLFAQAKEIKIKINQLDNKILSYYWRTDKIGEDRLSQWKNFLDKNFILVNSDILASDIFDYALYEENKELS
;
A
#
# COMPACT_ATOMS: atom_id res chain seq x y z
N MET A 1 -1.29 -0.83 -25.50
CA MET A 1 -1.92 0.25 -26.31
C MET A 1 -1.83 -0.04 -27.81
N ILE A 2 -0.65 -0.06 -28.44
CA ILE A 2 -0.51 -0.27 -29.90
C ILE A 2 -1.25 -1.52 -30.41
N ILE A 3 -0.97 -2.69 -29.80
CA ILE A 3 -1.63 -3.96 -30.17
C ILE A 3 -3.16 -3.88 -30.06
N VAL A 4 -3.67 -3.21 -29.02
CA VAL A 4 -5.11 -3.03 -28.82
C VAL A 4 -5.68 -2.12 -29.91
N CYS A 5 -5.00 -1.02 -30.22
CA CYS A 5 -5.40 -0.10 -31.28
C CYS A 5 -5.46 -0.80 -32.65
N ASP A 6 -4.48 -1.64 -32.97
CA ASP A 6 -4.46 -2.39 -34.23
C ASP A 6 -5.58 -3.41 -34.30
N LYS A 7 -5.83 -4.15 -33.20
CA LYS A 7 -6.96 -5.07 -33.13
C LYS A 7 -8.31 -4.38 -33.21
N MET A 8 -8.43 -3.18 -32.64
CA MET A 8 -9.63 -2.34 -32.82
C MET A 8 -9.82 -1.90 -34.27
N ARG A 9 -8.74 -1.53 -34.98
CA ARG A 9 -8.83 -1.19 -36.42
C ARG A 9 -9.29 -2.37 -37.25
N GLU A 10 -8.74 -3.56 -37.00
CA GLU A 10 -9.16 -4.80 -37.66
C GLU A 10 -10.66 -5.09 -37.40
N ALA A 11 -11.09 -4.97 -36.14
CA ALA A 11 -12.48 -5.21 -35.75
C ALA A 11 -13.45 -4.13 -36.25
N ALA A 12 -12.96 -2.93 -36.56
CA ALA A 12 -13.77 -1.81 -37.03
C ALA A 12 -14.12 -1.88 -38.52
N VAL A 13 -13.47 -2.73 -39.31
CA VAL A 13 -13.73 -2.86 -40.76
C VAL A 13 -15.19 -3.24 -41.00
N GLY A 14 -15.87 -2.51 -41.90
CA GLY A 14 -17.29 -2.67 -42.21
C GLY A 14 -18.24 -2.06 -41.17
N THR A 15 -17.72 -1.33 -40.18
CA THR A 15 -18.52 -0.62 -39.17
C THR A 15 -18.39 0.89 -39.32
N PHE A 16 -19.22 1.66 -38.63
CA PHE A 16 -19.09 3.13 -38.60
C PHE A 16 -17.78 3.62 -37.95
N PHE A 17 -17.02 2.74 -37.29
CA PHE A 17 -15.72 3.06 -36.72
C PHE A 17 -14.56 2.88 -37.71
N GLU A 18 -14.80 2.30 -38.89
CA GLU A 18 -13.75 2.04 -39.88
C GLU A 18 -12.99 3.32 -40.23
N GLY A 19 -11.65 3.26 -40.21
CA GLY A 19 -10.79 4.42 -40.50
C GLY A 19 -10.78 5.51 -39.41
N THR A 20 -11.52 5.35 -38.32
CA THR A 20 -11.62 6.38 -37.26
C THR A 20 -10.78 6.09 -36.02
N ILE A 21 -10.26 4.86 -35.87
CA ILE A 21 -9.51 4.42 -34.68
C ILE A 21 -8.09 5.00 -34.68
N LYS A 22 -7.82 5.88 -33.72
CA LYS A 22 -6.55 6.61 -33.58
C LYS A 22 -5.94 6.36 -32.20
N LEU A 23 -4.66 6.00 -32.19
CA LEU A 23 -3.84 6.02 -30.98
C LEU A 23 -3.54 7.47 -30.62
N THR A 24 -3.62 7.82 -29.34
CA THR A 24 -3.35 9.18 -28.85
C THR A 24 -1.89 9.35 -28.44
N ASP A 25 -1.51 10.55 -28.02
CA ASP A 25 -0.20 10.80 -27.41
C ASP A 25 -0.03 10.01 -26.11
N ALA A 26 1.23 9.71 -25.75
CA ALA A 26 1.58 8.87 -24.61
C ALA A 26 1.08 9.38 -23.23
N HIS A 27 0.71 10.65 -23.15
CA HIS A 27 0.18 11.29 -21.95
C HIS A 27 -1.29 11.67 -22.08
N ALA A 28 -1.90 11.52 -23.25
CA ALA A 28 -3.30 11.86 -23.47
C ALA A 28 -4.21 10.84 -22.80
N PHE A 29 -5.40 11.29 -22.43
CA PHE A 29 -6.46 10.43 -21.91
C PHE A 29 -7.71 10.57 -22.78
N PRO A 30 -8.30 9.46 -23.27
CA PRO A 30 -7.85 8.06 -23.15
C PRO A 30 -6.75 7.68 -24.17
N ASP A 31 -6.13 6.51 -24.01
CA ASP A 31 -5.06 5.99 -24.90
C ASP A 31 -5.44 5.87 -26.39
N ILE A 32 -6.72 5.62 -26.69
CA ILE A 32 -7.24 5.39 -28.04
C ILE A 32 -8.57 6.14 -28.20
N VAL A 33 -8.75 6.83 -29.32
CA VAL A 33 -10.01 7.48 -29.70
C VAL A 33 -10.62 6.79 -30.92
N ALA A 34 -11.93 6.59 -30.86
CA ALA A 34 -12.75 6.00 -31.91
C ALA A 34 -13.88 6.96 -32.28
N ASN A 35 -13.98 7.29 -33.57
CA ASN A 35 -14.97 8.22 -34.12
C ASN A 35 -15.02 9.60 -33.42
N GLY A 36 -13.93 10.04 -32.78
CA GLY A 36 -13.86 11.32 -32.05
C GLY A 36 -14.57 11.35 -30.68
N TYR A 37 -15.67 10.61 -30.53
CA TYR A 37 -16.54 10.69 -29.35
C TYR A 37 -16.32 9.58 -28.32
N PHE A 38 -15.77 8.44 -28.74
CA PHE A 38 -15.51 7.30 -27.88
C PHE A 38 -14.02 7.17 -27.63
N GLY A 39 -13.67 6.68 -26.46
CA GLY A 39 -12.29 6.32 -26.20
C GLY A 39 -12.12 5.06 -25.38
N VAL A 40 -10.92 4.49 -25.49
CA VAL A 40 -10.53 3.24 -24.84
C VAL A 40 -9.24 3.49 -24.07
N GLU A 41 -9.33 3.33 -22.75
CA GLU A 41 -8.19 3.32 -21.84
C GLU A 41 -7.71 1.88 -21.66
N VAL A 42 -6.42 1.63 -21.91
CA VAL A 42 -5.85 0.28 -21.86
C VAL A 42 -5.08 0.10 -20.57
N LYS A 43 -5.53 -0.85 -19.73
CA LYS A 43 -4.84 -1.24 -18.50
C LYS A 43 -4.44 -2.71 -18.51
N MET A 44 -3.43 -3.04 -17.74
CA MET A 44 -3.06 -4.43 -17.49
C MET A 44 -2.50 -4.64 -16.09
N THR A 45 -2.49 -5.88 -15.65
CA THR A 45 -1.74 -6.33 -14.47
C THR A 45 -1.12 -7.70 -14.72
N THR A 46 0.07 -7.91 -14.17
CA THR A 46 0.73 -9.23 -14.09
C THR A 46 0.31 -10.02 -12.86
N GLY A 47 -0.41 -9.38 -11.92
CA GLY A 47 -1.00 -10.04 -10.76
C GLY A 47 -2.35 -10.73 -11.07
N ASN A 48 -2.86 -11.48 -10.09
CA ASN A 48 -4.18 -12.12 -10.18
C ASN A 48 -5.28 -11.24 -9.56
N HIS A 49 -5.46 -10.02 -10.06
CA HIS A 49 -6.48 -9.07 -9.60
C HIS A 49 -7.01 -8.20 -10.75
N TRP A 50 -8.11 -7.49 -10.53
CA TRP A 50 -8.75 -6.62 -11.52
C TRP A 50 -8.70 -5.13 -11.14
N ILE A 51 -7.59 -4.77 -10.52
CA ILE A 51 -7.39 -3.47 -9.88
C ILE A 51 -6.18 -2.79 -10.49
N SER A 52 -6.27 -1.48 -10.74
CA SER A 52 -5.16 -0.65 -11.18
C SER A 52 -5.34 0.79 -10.73
N THR A 53 -4.35 1.63 -10.98
CA THR A 53 -4.46 3.09 -10.83
C THR A 53 -5.01 3.67 -12.14
N GLY A 54 -6.05 4.49 -12.03
CA GLY A 54 -6.64 5.22 -13.15
C GLY A 54 -5.99 6.58 -13.37
N ASN A 55 -6.65 7.43 -14.17
CA ASN A 55 -6.19 8.77 -14.43
C ASN A 55 -6.44 9.73 -13.24
N SER A 56 -5.83 10.93 -13.31
CA SER A 56 -6.10 12.03 -12.40
C SER A 56 -7.58 12.38 -12.37
N VAL A 57 -8.07 12.70 -11.19
CA VAL A 57 -9.43 13.21 -10.95
C VAL A 57 -9.73 14.48 -11.75
N LEU A 58 -8.71 15.31 -11.98
CA LEU A 58 -8.84 16.55 -12.76
C LEU A 58 -8.90 16.30 -14.26
N GLU A 59 -8.46 15.13 -14.73
CA GLU A 59 -8.47 14.74 -16.14
C GLU A 59 -7.87 15.81 -17.08
N SER A 60 -6.84 16.55 -16.64
CA SER A 60 -6.26 17.69 -17.38
C SER A 60 -5.65 17.34 -18.74
N LEU A 61 -5.39 16.06 -18.98
CA LEU A 61 -4.86 15.53 -20.24
C LEU A 61 -5.96 14.87 -21.09
N ARG A 62 -7.23 15.06 -20.73
CA ARG A 62 -8.37 14.52 -21.46
C ARG A 62 -8.53 15.20 -22.81
N ILE A 63 -8.78 14.40 -23.84
CA ILE A 63 -9.23 14.90 -25.14
C ILE A 63 -10.68 15.38 -25.02
N GLU A 64 -10.91 16.68 -25.24
CA GLU A 64 -12.19 17.36 -24.94
C GLU A 64 -13.40 16.73 -25.64
N ASP A 65 -13.25 16.33 -26.91
CA ASP A 65 -14.33 15.78 -27.74
C ASP A 65 -14.78 14.37 -27.31
N VAL A 66 -13.99 13.68 -26.48
CA VAL A 66 -14.33 12.31 -26.03
C VAL A 66 -15.35 12.40 -24.89
N GLU A 67 -16.55 11.88 -25.14
CA GLU A 67 -17.62 11.84 -24.15
C GLU A 67 -17.60 10.54 -23.34
N ARG A 68 -17.44 9.39 -24.00
CA ARG A 68 -17.55 8.08 -23.37
C ARG A 68 -16.24 7.31 -23.43
N ILE A 69 -15.74 6.92 -22.26
CA ILE A 69 -14.50 6.14 -22.13
C ILE A 69 -14.81 4.75 -21.61
N TYR A 70 -14.26 3.74 -22.26
CA TYR A 70 -14.26 2.36 -21.80
C TYR A 70 -12.86 1.95 -21.37
N ILE A 71 -12.74 1.16 -20.31
CA ILE A 71 -11.48 0.53 -19.94
C ILE A 71 -11.43 -0.83 -20.63
N MET A 72 -10.33 -1.14 -21.29
CA MET A 72 -9.95 -2.50 -21.67
C MET A 72 -8.83 -2.96 -20.75
N PHE A 73 -9.10 -3.97 -19.91
CA PHE A 73 -8.20 -4.43 -18.87
C PHE A 73 -7.75 -5.87 -19.16
N GLY A 74 -6.44 -6.09 -19.28
CA GLY A 74 -5.86 -7.44 -19.37
C GLY A 74 -5.28 -7.92 -18.04
N LYS A 75 -5.68 -9.10 -17.58
CA LYS A 75 -5.11 -9.77 -16.38
C LYS A 75 -4.24 -10.94 -16.83
N PHE A 76 -2.95 -10.86 -16.56
CA PHE A 76 -1.95 -11.85 -16.97
C PHE A 76 -1.47 -12.75 -15.83
N GLY A 77 -1.87 -12.48 -14.58
CA GLY A 77 -1.63 -13.36 -13.44
C GLY A 77 -2.77 -14.34 -13.19
N GLY A 78 -2.42 -15.58 -12.84
CA GLY A 78 -3.39 -16.67 -12.73
C GLY A 78 -3.90 -17.10 -14.10
N THR A 79 -5.21 -17.27 -14.25
CA THR A 79 -5.83 -17.49 -15.58
C THR A 79 -5.86 -16.19 -16.36
N LEU A 80 -5.26 -16.21 -17.55
CA LEU A 80 -5.27 -15.07 -18.48
C LEU A 80 -6.71 -14.75 -18.89
N ASP A 81 -7.08 -13.49 -18.75
CA ASP A 81 -8.42 -13.01 -19.06
C ASP A 81 -8.38 -11.52 -19.44
N ILE A 82 -9.38 -11.07 -20.20
CA ILE A 82 -9.54 -9.68 -20.64
C ILE A 82 -10.98 -9.25 -20.38
N ARG A 83 -11.15 -8.07 -19.78
CA ARG A 83 -12.45 -7.46 -19.54
C ARG A 83 -12.52 -6.06 -20.11
N TYR A 84 -13.72 -5.64 -20.46
CA TYR A 84 -13.99 -4.25 -20.81
C TYR A 84 -15.21 -3.75 -20.05
N ARG A 85 -15.20 -2.46 -19.69
CA ARG A 85 -16.32 -1.84 -18.95
C ARG A 85 -16.26 -0.32 -19.06
N LEU A 86 -17.39 0.35 -18.86
CA LEU A 86 -17.45 1.82 -18.85
C LEU A 86 -16.57 2.38 -17.73
N TYR A 87 -15.74 3.38 -18.05
CA TYR A 87 -14.73 3.94 -17.14
C TYR A 87 -15.34 4.35 -15.80
N GLN A 88 -16.39 5.18 -15.83
CA GLN A 88 -17.01 5.74 -14.63
C GLN A 88 -17.62 4.68 -13.69
N GLU A 89 -17.98 3.50 -14.20
CA GLU A 89 -18.56 2.42 -13.38
C GLU A 89 -17.50 1.60 -12.63
N CYS A 90 -16.23 1.78 -12.98
CA CYS A 90 -15.12 0.99 -12.44
C CYS A 90 -14.36 1.72 -11.34
N LEU A 91 -14.80 2.91 -10.91
CA LEU A 91 -14.01 3.78 -10.02
C LEU A 91 -14.58 3.75 -8.60
N PRO A 92 -14.14 2.85 -7.70
CA PRO A 92 -14.66 2.77 -6.33
C PRO A 92 -14.36 4.01 -5.49
N GLU A 93 -13.18 4.59 -5.66
CA GLU A 93 -12.62 5.57 -4.74
C GLU A 93 -11.49 6.34 -5.41
N VAL A 94 -11.10 7.45 -4.79
CA VAL A 94 -9.91 8.21 -5.11
C VAL A 94 -8.79 7.76 -4.19
N SER A 95 -7.68 7.34 -4.78
CA SER A 95 -6.42 7.10 -4.08
C SER A 95 -5.53 8.32 -4.26
N VAL A 96 -4.81 8.71 -3.21
CA VAL A 96 -3.94 9.87 -3.29
C VAL A 96 -2.50 9.43 -3.44
N THR A 97 -2.08 9.43 -4.70
CA THR A 97 -0.68 9.50 -5.09
C THR A 97 -0.44 10.86 -5.70
N HIS A 98 -0.39 11.84 -4.82
CA HIS A 98 0.09 13.18 -5.10
C HIS A 98 -0.79 14.10 -5.98
N SER A 99 -1.24 13.59 -7.11
CA SER A 99 -2.48 14.02 -7.75
C SER A 99 -3.54 12.99 -7.37
N PRO A 100 -4.73 13.40 -6.90
CA PRO A 100 -5.80 12.47 -6.62
C PRO A 100 -6.13 11.70 -7.91
N ARG A 101 -6.01 10.38 -7.87
CA ARG A 101 -6.30 9.51 -9.01
C ARG A 101 -7.44 8.59 -8.64
N TYR A 102 -8.28 8.27 -9.61
CA TYR A 102 -9.27 7.22 -9.39
C TYR A 102 -8.55 5.88 -9.28
N ARG A 103 -8.94 5.05 -8.32
CA ARG A 103 -8.63 3.63 -8.34
C ARG A 103 -9.56 2.96 -9.34
N ILE A 104 -9.06 1.99 -10.10
CA ILE A 104 -9.86 1.15 -10.99
C ILE A 104 -10.11 -0.19 -10.31
N ASN A 105 -11.34 -0.68 -10.36
CA ASN A 105 -11.73 -2.03 -10.01
C ASN A 105 -12.77 -2.54 -11.02
N MET A 106 -12.39 -3.46 -11.90
CA MET A 106 -13.31 -3.98 -12.93
C MET A 106 -14.44 -4.83 -12.33
N GLU A 107 -14.30 -5.30 -11.09
CA GLU A 107 -15.28 -6.11 -10.36
C GLU A 107 -16.18 -5.29 -9.44
N LEU A 108 -16.15 -3.96 -9.57
CA LEU A 108 -16.97 -3.08 -8.75
C LEU A 108 -18.47 -3.36 -8.96
N PRO A 109 -19.26 -3.67 -7.91
CA PRO A 109 -20.69 -3.82 -8.07
C PRO A 109 -21.36 -2.54 -8.58
N ILE A 110 -22.46 -2.68 -9.32
CA ILE A 110 -23.25 -1.54 -9.80
C ILE A 110 -23.70 -0.69 -8.60
N GLY A 111 -23.66 0.64 -8.74
CA GLY A 111 -24.05 1.57 -7.68
C GLY A 111 -23.00 1.76 -6.57
N LYS A 112 -21.75 1.31 -6.79
CA LYS A 112 -20.65 1.44 -5.82
C LYS A 112 -19.50 2.32 -6.33
N SER A 113 -19.68 3.02 -7.44
CA SER A 113 -18.68 3.99 -7.89
C SER A 113 -18.57 5.17 -6.92
N ILE A 114 -17.47 5.91 -6.99
CA ILE A 114 -17.28 7.14 -6.24
C ILE A 114 -18.36 8.18 -6.59
N PHE A 115 -18.83 8.18 -7.84
CA PHE A 115 -19.91 9.03 -8.32
C PHE A 115 -21.24 8.70 -7.64
N ASP A 116 -21.58 7.40 -7.55
CA ASP A 116 -22.76 6.91 -6.82
C ASP A 116 -22.69 7.27 -5.32
N LYS A 117 -21.49 7.18 -4.74
CA LYS A 117 -21.27 7.48 -3.31
C LYS A 117 -21.35 8.97 -2.99
N ILE A 118 -20.86 9.83 -3.89
CA ILE A 118 -20.95 11.29 -3.76
C ILE A 118 -22.37 11.76 -4.10
N GLY A 119 -23.11 11.02 -4.93
CA GLY A 119 -24.43 11.41 -5.42
C GLY A 119 -24.37 12.43 -6.57
N ILE A 120 -23.32 12.37 -7.40
CA ILE A 120 -23.12 13.24 -8.57
C ILE A 120 -22.73 12.39 -9.76
N ASP A 121 -23.23 12.70 -10.96
CA ASP A 121 -22.80 11.98 -12.16
C ASP A 121 -21.37 12.35 -12.57
N TYR A 122 -20.73 11.46 -13.33
CA TYR A 122 -19.34 11.60 -13.75
C TYR A 122 -19.09 12.86 -14.60
N ASP A 123 -19.95 13.14 -15.59
CA ASP A 123 -19.77 14.26 -16.51
C ASP A 123 -19.95 15.61 -15.79
N THR A 124 -20.91 15.70 -14.86
CA THR A 124 -21.11 16.87 -14.02
C THR A 124 -19.97 17.07 -13.04
N LEU A 125 -19.43 15.98 -12.46
CA LEU A 125 -18.28 16.11 -11.55
C LEU A 125 -17.04 16.58 -12.32
N ARG A 126 -16.63 15.90 -13.40
CA ARG A 126 -15.38 16.23 -14.13
C ARG A 126 -15.38 17.63 -14.76
N LYS A 127 -16.54 18.15 -15.16
CA LYS A 127 -16.69 19.50 -15.75
C LYS A 127 -16.77 20.60 -14.68
N ASN A 128 -16.71 20.23 -13.40
CA ASN A 128 -16.83 21.18 -12.31
C ASN A 128 -15.45 21.74 -11.91
N ASP A 129 -15.31 23.06 -11.92
CA ASP A 129 -14.08 23.73 -11.48
C ASP A 129 -13.71 23.38 -10.02
N ASN A 130 -14.70 22.95 -9.20
CA ASN A 130 -14.52 22.55 -7.81
C ASN A 130 -14.52 21.02 -7.60
N THR A 131 -14.17 20.22 -8.61
CA THR A 131 -14.10 18.75 -8.53
C THR A 131 -13.39 18.26 -7.27
N ILE A 132 -12.20 18.82 -7.02
CA ILE A 132 -11.35 18.48 -5.87
C ILE A 132 -12.05 18.78 -4.55
N GLN A 133 -12.73 19.93 -4.46
CA GLN A 133 -13.43 20.33 -3.25
C GLN A 133 -14.60 19.39 -2.94
N LYS A 134 -15.38 18.98 -3.95
CA LYS A 134 -16.48 18.02 -3.77
C LYS A 134 -15.99 16.66 -3.27
N ILE A 135 -14.88 16.18 -3.80
CA ILE A 135 -14.25 14.93 -3.33
C ILE A 135 -13.71 15.08 -1.91
N LYS A 136 -13.07 16.22 -1.58
CA LYS A 136 -12.64 16.55 -0.21
C LYS A 136 -13.82 16.53 0.76
N GLU A 137 -14.92 17.18 0.42
CA GLU A 137 -16.15 17.25 1.24
C GLU A 137 -16.75 15.86 1.49
N TYR A 138 -16.82 15.03 0.44
CA TYR A 138 -17.27 13.64 0.58
C TYR A 138 -16.41 12.86 1.57
N TYR A 139 -15.09 12.89 1.44
CA TYR A 139 -14.22 12.15 2.37
C TYR A 139 -14.24 12.75 3.78
N ARG A 140 -14.35 14.08 3.92
CA ARG A 140 -14.53 14.75 5.23
C ARG A 140 -15.79 14.26 5.95
N ALA A 141 -16.90 14.08 5.23
CA ALA A 141 -18.15 13.58 5.82
C ALA A 141 -18.04 12.13 6.32
N LEU A 142 -17.05 11.36 5.83
CA LEU A 142 -16.80 9.98 6.27
C LEU A 142 -15.81 9.88 7.45
N LEU A 143 -15.11 10.97 7.79
CA LEU A 143 -14.11 10.96 8.85
C LEU A 143 -14.78 10.64 10.19
N LYS A 144 -14.21 9.68 10.90
CA LYS A 144 -14.57 9.39 12.28
C LYS A 144 -13.65 10.19 13.20
N GLU A 145 -14.06 10.41 14.45
CA GLU A 145 -13.29 11.19 15.43
C GLU A 145 -11.80 10.80 15.49
N GLY A 146 -10.90 11.75 15.25
CA GLY A 146 -9.45 11.51 15.22
C GLY A 146 -8.88 10.99 13.89
N GLU A 147 -9.70 10.81 12.85
CA GLU A 147 -9.24 10.66 11.47
C GLU A 147 -9.09 12.04 10.82
N GLU A 148 -8.14 12.17 9.89
CA GLU A 148 -7.96 13.37 9.08
C GLU A 148 -7.55 13.01 7.65
N LEU A 149 -7.80 13.92 6.71
CA LEU A 149 -7.22 13.90 5.39
C LEU A 149 -5.76 14.35 5.46
N TRP A 150 -4.88 13.53 4.90
CA TRP A 150 -3.43 13.76 4.92
C TRP A 150 -2.97 14.70 3.82
N TRP A 151 -3.57 14.61 2.63
CA TRP A 151 -3.49 15.61 1.55
C TRP A 151 -4.39 15.20 0.37
N ILE A 152 -4.80 16.18 -0.44
CA ILE A 152 -5.33 16.01 -1.81
C ILE A 152 -4.58 16.94 -2.80
N ASP A 153 -3.57 17.70 -2.36
CA ASP A 153 -3.04 18.86 -3.11
C ASP A 153 -1.54 18.85 -3.50
N GLN A 154 -0.74 17.77 -3.38
CA GLN A 154 0.70 17.88 -3.73
C GLN A 154 1.28 16.70 -4.52
N GLU A 155 1.85 17.05 -5.69
CA GLU A 155 2.51 16.23 -6.75
C GLU A 155 3.68 15.30 -6.30
N SER A 156 3.89 14.23 -7.10
CA SER A 156 4.96 13.20 -7.18
C SER A 156 5.17 12.04 -6.17
N ASP A 157 4.66 10.82 -6.45
CA ASP A 157 5.20 9.45 -6.18
C ASP A 157 4.14 8.31 -6.11
N ASP A 158 4.55 7.09 -6.44
CA ASP A 158 3.78 6.08 -7.19
C ASP A 158 3.07 4.97 -6.34
N LYS A 159 2.62 5.25 -5.12
CA LYS A 159 1.92 4.26 -4.24
C LYS A 159 0.49 4.66 -3.86
N SER A 160 -0.53 3.99 -4.42
CA SER A 160 -1.97 4.30 -4.20
C SER A 160 -2.42 4.06 -2.75
N VAL A 161 -2.30 5.08 -1.90
CA VAL A 161 -2.75 5.07 -0.50
C VAL A 161 -4.06 5.86 -0.36
N SER A 162 -4.89 5.50 0.63
CA SER A 162 -6.12 6.22 0.98
C SER A 162 -5.81 7.69 1.36
N PRO A 163 -6.70 8.66 1.08
CA PRO A 163 -6.56 10.03 1.58
C PRO A 163 -6.69 10.16 3.10
N ILE A 164 -7.33 9.18 3.78
CA ILE A 164 -7.71 9.27 5.19
C ILE A 164 -6.66 8.62 6.08
N ILE A 165 -5.96 9.42 6.89
CA ILE A 165 -5.15 8.91 7.99
C ILE A 165 -6.05 8.42 9.12
N ARG A 166 -5.74 7.20 9.59
CA ARG A 166 -6.47 6.54 10.67
C ARG A 166 -5.67 6.53 11.98
N PRO A 167 -6.30 6.69 13.14
CA PRO A 167 -5.66 6.35 14.41
C PRO A 167 -5.22 4.89 14.41
N PHE A 168 -3.99 4.60 14.83
CA PHE A 168 -3.44 3.24 14.92
C PHE A 168 -4.39 2.29 15.68
N ARG A 169 -5.02 2.79 16.75
CA ARG A 169 -5.99 2.03 17.57
C ARG A 169 -7.20 1.51 16.78
N ARG A 170 -7.54 2.11 15.63
CA ARG A 170 -8.66 1.70 14.77
C ARG A 170 -8.28 0.74 13.65
N LEU A 171 -6.98 0.49 13.42
CA LEU A 171 -6.54 -0.53 12.47
C LEU A 171 -7.04 -1.91 12.90
N ALA A 172 -7.30 -2.79 11.93
CA ALA A 172 -7.62 -4.18 12.21
C ALA A 172 -6.46 -4.86 12.97
N LYS A 173 -6.76 -5.92 13.73
CA LYS A 173 -5.74 -6.62 14.51
C LYS A 173 -4.57 -7.09 13.63
N GLU A 174 -4.89 -7.67 12.47
CA GLU A 174 -3.90 -8.13 11.50
C GLU A 174 -3.04 -6.97 10.93
N GLU A 175 -3.63 -5.81 10.63
CA GLU A 175 -2.87 -4.63 10.17
C GLU A 175 -1.91 -4.14 11.27
N LYS A 176 -2.34 -4.15 12.54
CA LYS A 176 -1.51 -3.77 13.69
C LYS A 176 -0.36 -4.75 13.89
N ASP A 177 -0.67 -6.04 13.85
CA ASP A 177 0.31 -7.10 14.06
C ASP A 177 1.37 -7.06 12.95
N ASN A 178 0.95 -6.90 11.68
CA ASN A 178 1.85 -6.70 10.54
C ASN A 178 2.76 -5.49 10.71
N PHE A 179 2.20 -4.32 11.06
CA PHE A 179 3.01 -3.11 11.31
C PHE A 179 4.07 -3.34 12.38
N VAL A 180 3.71 -3.96 13.51
CA VAL A 180 4.66 -4.20 14.61
C VAL A 180 5.79 -5.12 14.17
N ILE A 181 5.48 -6.22 13.46
CA ILE A 181 6.46 -7.18 12.94
C ILE A 181 7.38 -6.50 11.91
N GLU A 182 6.82 -5.79 10.94
CA GLU A 182 7.59 -5.08 9.91
C GLU A 182 8.48 -4.02 10.54
N ALA A 183 7.98 -3.26 11.52
CA ALA A 183 8.78 -2.27 12.23
C ALA A 183 9.95 -2.90 13.02
N MET A 184 9.77 -4.07 13.64
CA MET A 184 10.86 -4.81 14.30
C MET A 184 11.92 -5.33 13.32
N ILE A 185 11.52 -5.67 12.09
CA ILE A 185 12.43 -6.13 11.04
C ILE A 185 13.19 -4.96 10.42
N LEU A 186 12.47 -3.91 10.03
CA LEU A 186 13.00 -2.79 9.25
C LEU A 186 13.77 -1.78 10.09
N PHE A 187 13.46 -1.68 11.39
CA PHE A 187 14.05 -0.70 12.32
C PHE A 187 14.62 -1.34 13.59
N PRO A 188 15.71 -2.12 13.50
CA PRO A 188 16.34 -2.76 14.68
C PRO A 188 16.73 -1.78 15.79
N GLU A 189 16.91 -0.49 15.50
CA GLU A 189 17.16 0.55 16.50
C GLU A 189 16.06 0.70 17.55
N ILE A 190 14.83 0.25 17.27
CA ILE A 190 13.70 0.22 18.22
C ILE A 190 14.07 -0.54 19.51
N PHE A 191 14.97 -1.52 19.42
CA PHE A 191 15.48 -2.28 20.55
C PHE A 191 16.54 -1.53 21.37
N GLY A 192 17.05 -0.41 20.88
CA GLY A 192 18.06 0.41 21.55
C GLY A 192 17.55 1.36 22.62
N LYS A 193 18.42 2.28 23.06
CA LYS A 193 18.13 3.22 24.17
C LYS A 193 17.88 4.66 23.74
N LYS A 194 18.10 5.00 22.46
CA LYS A 194 17.93 6.37 21.95
C LYS A 194 16.47 6.79 22.05
N ASN A 195 16.21 8.04 22.42
CA ASN A 195 14.84 8.59 22.48
C ASN A 195 14.18 8.64 21.08
N THR A 196 14.99 8.75 20.02
CA THR A 196 14.56 8.86 18.62
C THR A 196 14.28 7.51 17.95
N LYS A 197 14.45 6.39 18.67
CA LYS A 197 14.43 5.04 18.08
C LYS A 197 13.10 4.61 17.44
N PHE A 198 12.01 5.32 17.70
CA PHE A 198 10.69 5.04 17.13
C PHE A 198 10.31 5.99 15.98
N GLU A 199 11.11 7.02 15.68
CA GLU A 199 10.76 8.04 14.69
C GLU A 199 10.59 7.44 13.30
N ARG A 200 11.47 6.51 12.91
CA ARG A 200 11.38 5.82 11.61
C ARG A 200 10.19 4.89 11.51
N ALA A 201 9.83 4.22 12.61
CA ALA A 201 8.62 3.42 12.69
C ALA A 201 7.35 4.29 12.61
N ALA A 202 7.37 5.49 13.21
CA ALA A 202 6.27 6.44 13.09
C ALA A 202 6.10 6.95 11.66
N ALA A 203 7.21 7.30 10.99
CA ALA A 203 7.18 7.68 9.57
C ALA A 203 6.68 6.54 8.69
N TYR A 204 7.12 5.30 8.94
CA TYR A 204 6.65 4.10 8.25
C TYR A 204 5.15 3.84 8.44
N LEU A 205 4.63 4.05 9.65
CA LEU A 205 3.20 3.90 9.94
C LEU A 205 2.35 4.84 9.08
N ILE A 206 2.82 6.06 8.88
CA ILE A 206 2.14 7.05 8.05
C ILE A 206 2.28 6.66 6.57
N ALA A 207 3.50 6.40 6.11
CA ALA A 207 3.81 6.18 4.69
C ALA A 207 3.21 4.89 4.13
N GLU A 208 3.20 3.80 4.90
CA GLU A 208 2.81 2.47 4.38
C GLU A 208 1.48 1.97 4.97
N HIS A 209 1.06 2.44 6.15
CA HIS A 209 -0.21 2.00 6.78
C HIS A 209 -1.29 3.11 6.82
N ASN A 210 -0.96 4.32 6.35
CA ASN A 210 -1.83 5.48 6.39
C ASN A 210 -2.43 5.72 7.78
N ALA A 211 -1.59 5.61 8.80
CA ALA A 211 -2.03 5.67 10.18
C ALA A 211 -1.09 6.51 11.05
N VAL A 212 -1.64 6.99 12.15
CA VAL A 212 -0.90 7.79 13.15
C VAL A 212 -1.13 7.22 14.54
N SER A 213 -0.10 7.24 15.37
CA SER A 213 -0.20 6.91 16.79
C SER A 213 0.37 8.06 17.61
N SER A 214 -0.44 8.58 18.53
CA SER A 214 0.03 9.57 19.52
C SER A 214 1.03 8.97 20.51
N ASN A 215 1.04 7.65 20.68
CA ASN A 215 1.90 6.93 21.61
C ASN A 215 2.53 5.70 20.93
N ILE A 216 3.28 5.93 19.83
CA ILE A 216 3.88 4.83 19.03
C ILE A 216 4.75 3.88 19.87
N ARG A 217 5.43 4.40 20.90
CA ARG A 217 6.24 3.63 21.84
C ARG A 217 5.46 2.50 22.49
N ASP A 218 4.20 2.76 22.86
CA ASP A 218 3.39 1.82 23.62
C ASP A 218 3.03 0.58 22.77
N CYS A 219 3.07 0.69 21.44
CA CYS A 219 2.94 -0.47 20.56
C CYS A 219 4.07 -1.50 20.76
N PHE A 220 5.23 -1.06 21.26
CA PHE A 220 6.42 -1.89 21.41
C PHE A 220 6.81 -2.15 22.86
N SER A 221 6.61 -1.18 23.77
CA SER A 221 7.16 -1.26 25.13
C SER A 221 6.14 -1.10 26.28
N SER A 222 4.84 -1.12 26.00
CA SER A 222 3.80 -1.07 27.05
C SER A 222 3.83 -2.33 27.92
N GLY A 223 4.10 -2.18 29.22
CA GLY A 223 4.19 -3.31 30.17
C GLY A 223 5.43 -3.31 31.07
N GLY A 224 6.38 -2.39 30.86
CA GLY A 224 7.56 -2.27 31.72
C GLY A 224 8.62 -3.32 31.40
N LYS A 225 9.03 -4.10 32.40
CA LYS A 225 9.99 -5.20 32.25
C LYS A 225 9.32 -6.53 32.63
N VAL A 226 9.70 -7.60 31.95
CA VAL A 226 9.25 -8.96 32.22
C VAL A 226 10.44 -9.82 32.68
N GLU A 227 10.20 -10.72 33.64
CA GLU A 227 11.18 -11.75 33.98
C GLU A 227 11.03 -12.90 32.98
N MET A 228 12.13 -13.27 32.32
CA MET A 228 12.18 -14.45 31.44
C MET A 228 13.33 -15.35 31.87
N GLU A 229 13.12 -16.65 31.78
CA GLU A 229 14.18 -17.63 31.92
C GLU A 229 14.76 -17.93 30.54
N ILE A 230 16.01 -17.54 30.33
CA ILE A 230 16.74 -17.76 29.08
C ILE A 230 17.99 -18.56 29.43
N ASN A 231 18.14 -19.74 28.82
CA ASN A 231 19.26 -20.64 29.08
C ASN A 231 19.46 -20.93 30.58
N GLY A 232 18.37 -21.12 31.33
CA GLY A 232 18.39 -21.40 32.77
C GLY A 232 18.73 -20.21 33.67
N LYS A 233 18.82 -18.99 33.12
CA LYS A 233 19.03 -17.75 33.89
C LYS A 233 17.77 -16.88 33.84
N LYS A 234 17.30 -16.47 35.02
CA LYS A 234 16.22 -15.47 35.14
C LYS A 234 16.78 -14.08 34.87
N VAL A 235 16.27 -13.42 33.84
CA VAL A 235 16.70 -12.09 33.42
C VAL A 235 15.50 -11.17 33.27
N LEU A 236 15.63 -9.95 33.81
CA LEU A 236 14.60 -8.92 33.74
C LEU A 236 14.78 -8.09 32.46
N LEU A 237 13.93 -8.36 31.47
CA LEU A 237 14.03 -7.81 30.12
C LEU A 237 12.98 -6.73 29.87
N PRO A 238 13.28 -5.69 29.06
CA PRO A 238 12.25 -4.78 28.59
C PRO A 238 11.11 -5.51 27.86
N GLN A 239 9.87 -5.02 27.96
CA GLN A 239 8.70 -5.63 27.32
C GLN A 239 8.89 -5.94 25.83
N ILE A 240 9.67 -5.13 25.12
CA ILE A 240 9.89 -5.33 23.69
C ILE A 240 10.59 -6.67 23.39
N CYS A 241 11.39 -7.19 24.32
CA CYS A 241 11.99 -8.52 24.23
C CYS A 241 10.94 -9.63 24.35
N ALA A 242 9.94 -9.44 25.23
CA ALA A 242 8.82 -10.38 25.34
C ALA A 242 8.02 -10.43 24.03
N ARG A 243 7.84 -9.28 23.37
CA ARG A 243 7.17 -9.20 22.07
C ARG A 243 8.01 -9.83 20.96
N LEU A 244 9.32 -9.59 20.95
CA LEU A 244 10.25 -10.25 20.04
C LEU A 244 10.16 -11.77 20.17
N PHE A 245 10.16 -12.28 21.41
CA PHE A 245 9.99 -13.70 21.69
C PHE A 245 8.65 -14.23 21.13
N ALA A 246 7.54 -13.57 21.45
CA ALA A 246 6.21 -13.97 20.99
C ALA A 246 6.02 -13.89 19.47
N GLN A 247 6.79 -13.05 18.76
CA GLN A 247 6.67 -12.84 17.31
C GLN A 247 7.80 -13.49 16.50
N ALA A 248 8.69 -14.27 17.14
CA ALA A 248 9.92 -14.74 16.52
C ALA A 248 9.69 -15.53 15.22
N LYS A 249 8.69 -16.42 15.20
CA LYS A 249 8.30 -17.20 14.02
C LYS A 249 7.80 -16.33 12.88
N GLU A 250 6.88 -15.42 13.16
CA GLU A 250 6.33 -14.53 12.14
C GLU A 250 7.42 -13.61 11.58
N ILE A 251 8.35 -13.14 12.43
CA ILE A 251 9.53 -12.39 11.99
C ILE A 251 10.40 -13.23 11.04
N LYS A 252 10.69 -14.49 11.39
CA LYS A 252 11.47 -15.42 10.55
C LYS A 252 10.83 -15.66 9.18
N ILE A 253 9.50 -15.72 9.12
CA ILE A 253 8.77 -15.89 7.87
C ILE A 253 8.78 -14.58 7.07
N LYS A 254 8.34 -13.49 7.69
CA LYS A 254 8.12 -12.19 7.05
C LYS A 254 9.40 -11.59 6.48
N ILE A 255 10.53 -11.71 7.17
CA ILE A 255 11.82 -11.16 6.69
C ILE A 255 12.25 -11.75 5.33
N ASN A 256 11.87 -12.99 5.05
CA ASN A 256 12.15 -13.66 3.78
C ASN A 256 11.14 -13.32 2.68
N GLN A 257 9.97 -12.78 3.04
CA GLN A 257 8.94 -12.34 2.11
C GLN A 257 9.10 -10.89 1.65
N LEU A 258 9.82 -10.06 2.43
CA LEU A 258 10.05 -8.65 2.07
C LEU A 258 10.93 -8.51 0.82
N ASP A 259 10.66 -7.49 0.01
CA ASP A 259 11.46 -7.18 -1.18
C ASP A 259 12.87 -6.69 -0.78
N ASN A 260 13.90 -7.13 -1.52
CA ASN A 260 15.28 -6.67 -1.34
C ASN A 260 15.41 -5.14 -1.38
N LYS A 261 14.63 -4.45 -2.22
CA LYS A 261 14.61 -2.99 -2.33
C LYS A 261 14.13 -2.34 -1.03
N ILE A 262 13.07 -2.89 -0.41
CA ILE A 262 12.53 -2.41 0.86
C ILE A 262 13.58 -2.60 1.96
N LEU A 263 14.16 -3.80 2.06
CA LEU A 263 15.19 -4.10 3.04
C LEU A 263 16.42 -3.20 2.85
N SER A 264 16.90 -3.04 1.62
CA SER A 264 18.06 -2.19 1.30
C SER A 264 17.82 -0.74 1.70
N TYR A 265 16.66 -0.19 1.36
CA TYR A 265 16.26 1.17 1.70
C TYR A 265 16.21 1.39 3.21
N TYR A 266 15.50 0.52 3.94
CA TYR A 266 15.30 0.73 5.39
C TYR A 266 16.49 0.26 6.24
N TRP A 267 17.27 -0.73 5.82
CA TRP A 267 18.51 -1.07 6.51
C TRP A 267 19.67 -0.15 6.13
N ARG A 268 19.47 0.75 5.15
CA ARG A 268 20.48 1.69 4.64
C ARG A 268 21.76 0.95 4.21
N THR A 269 21.58 -0.12 3.44
CA THR A 269 22.66 -0.99 2.95
C THR A 269 22.40 -1.40 1.51
N ASP A 270 23.43 -1.33 0.68
CA ASP A 270 23.35 -1.77 -0.72
C ASP A 270 23.54 -3.30 -0.86
N LYS A 271 23.86 -3.99 0.24
CA LYS A 271 24.13 -5.43 0.27
C LYS A 271 23.12 -6.14 1.16
N ILE A 272 22.22 -6.89 0.55
CA ILE A 272 21.34 -7.85 1.22
C ILE A 272 22.00 -9.23 1.12
N GLY A 273 22.29 -9.83 2.27
CA GLY A 273 22.87 -11.17 2.32
C GLY A 273 21.88 -12.24 1.88
N GLU A 274 22.41 -13.38 1.41
CA GLU A 274 21.59 -14.57 1.11
C GLU A 274 20.85 -15.05 2.37
N ASP A 275 21.53 -15.02 3.52
CA ASP A 275 20.91 -15.21 4.84
C ASP A 275 20.49 -13.87 5.46
N ARG A 276 19.28 -13.44 5.10
CA ARG A 276 18.66 -12.21 5.63
C ARG A 276 18.46 -12.24 7.14
N LEU A 277 18.20 -13.42 7.71
CA LEU A 277 17.93 -13.56 9.13
C LEU A 277 19.20 -13.32 9.94
N SER A 278 20.31 -13.94 9.54
CA SER A 278 21.61 -13.70 10.17
C SER A 278 22.07 -12.25 10.01
N GLN A 279 21.81 -11.62 8.85
CA GLN A 279 22.09 -10.21 8.66
C GLN A 279 21.28 -9.32 9.63
N TRP A 280 19.98 -9.58 9.77
CA TRP A 280 19.11 -8.83 10.68
C TRP A 280 19.50 -9.03 12.15
N LYS A 281 19.85 -10.25 12.57
CA LYS A 281 20.37 -10.52 13.94
C LYS A 281 21.59 -9.67 14.26
N ASN A 282 22.51 -9.50 13.31
CA ASN A 282 23.65 -8.61 13.49
C ASN A 282 23.25 -7.14 13.71
N PHE A 283 22.18 -6.66 13.06
CA PHE A 283 21.66 -5.31 13.32
C PHE A 283 20.97 -5.22 14.67
N LEU A 284 20.21 -6.26 15.03
CA LEU A 284 19.52 -6.37 16.29
C LEU A 284 20.50 -6.30 17.47
N ASP A 285 21.57 -7.09 17.43
CA ASP A 285 22.58 -7.16 18.49
C ASP A 285 23.41 -5.89 18.62
N LYS A 286 23.67 -5.19 17.51
CA LYS A 286 24.33 -3.87 17.54
C LYS A 286 23.48 -2.79 18.21
N ASN A 287 22.16 -2.87 18.10
CA ASN A 287 21.25 -1.87 18.62
C ASN A 287 20.78 -2.19 20.04
N PHE A 288 20.72 -3.46 20.41
CA PHE A 288 20.26 -3.91 21.70
C PHE A 288 21.36 -3.82 22.76
N ILE A 289 21.06 -3.20 23.90
CA ILE A 289 21.99 -3.11 25.03
C ILE A 289 21.24 -3.43 26.32
N LEU A 290 21.31 -4.68 26.78
CA LEU A 290 20.93 -5.00 28.15
C LEU A 290 21.97 -4.46 29.12
N VAL A 291 21.51 -3.84 30.20
CA VAL A 291 22.38 -3.46 31.30
C VAL A 291 22.61 -4.73 32.13
N ASN A 292 23.86 -5.19 32.21
CA ASN A 292 24.33 -6.28 33.07
C ASN A 292 23.99 -7.73 32.65
N SER A 293 23.94 -8.05 31.35
CA SER A 293 23.89 -9.45 30.89
C SER A 293 24.69 -9.66 29.60
N ASP A 294 25.41 -10.79 29.50
CA ASP A 294 26.06 -11.25 28.25
C ASP A 294 25.05 -11.76 27.19
N ILE A 295 23.74 -11.54 27.41
CA ILE A 295 22.66 -12.00 26.53
C ILE A 295 22.43 -10.97 25.43
N LEU A 296 22.54 -11.42 24.18
CA LEU A 296 22.21 -10.67 22.98
C LEU A 296 20.70 -10.76 22.67
N ALA A 297 20.18 -9.85 21.85
CA ALA A 297 18.77 -9.93 21.47
C ALA A 297 18.52 -11.09 20.49
N SER A 298 19.51 -11.46 19.69
CA SER A 298 19.48 -12.67 18.88
C SER A 298 19.34 -13.95 19.73
N ASP A 299 19.95 -14.01 20.91
CA ASP A 299 19.79 -15.16 21.83
C ASP A 299 18.34 -15.32 22.28
N ILE A 300 17.65 -14.21 22.57
CA ILE A 300 16.23 -14.21 22.94
C ILE A 300 15.38 -14.73 21.78
N PHE A 301 15.68 -14.27 20.57
CA PHE A 301 14.98 -14.67 19.36
C PHE A 301 15.20 -16.16 19.05
N ASP A 302 16.44 -16.66 19.14
CA ASP A 302 16.76 -18.05 18.86
C ASP A 302 16.20 -19.00 19.91
N TYR A 303 16.21 -18.59 21.18
CA TYR A 303 15.56 -19.34 22.24
C TYR A 303 14.05 -19.46 22.02
N ALA A 304 13.39 -18.39 21.56
CA ALA A 304 11.97 -18.41 21.20
C ALA A 304 11.65 -19.45 20.11
N LEU A 305 12.46 -19.46 19.05
CA LEU A 305 12.31 -20.44 17.97
C LEU A 305 12.58 -21.87 18.44
N TYR A 306 13.49 -22.08 19.39
CA TYR A 306 13.80 -23.39 19.93
C TYR A 306 12.68 -23.96 20.80
N GLU A 307 12.11 -23.17 21.71
CA GLU A 307 11.02 -23.62 22.59
C GLU A 307 9.74 -23.94 21.81
N GLU A 308 9.39 -23.17 20.78
CA GLU A 308 8.22 -23.47 19.95
C GLU A 308 8.38 -24.81 19.20
N ASN A 309 9.60 -25.17 18.78
CA ASN A 309 9.86 -26.47 18.14
C ASN A 309 9.77 -27.65 19.11
N LYS A 310 9.95 -27.44 20.43
CA LYS A 310 9.72 -28.48 21.44
C LYS A 310 8.24 -28.69 21.74
N GLU A 311 7.42 -27.64 21.70
CA GLU A 311 5.97 -27.76 21.92
C GLU A 311 5.27 -28.48 20.76
N LEU A 312 5.90 -28.52 19.58
CA LEU A 312 5.41 -29.20 18.38
C LEU A 312 5.93 -30.64 18.20
N SER A 313 6.84 -31.10 19.06
CA SER A 313 7.46 -32.45 19.05
C SER A 313 6.89 -33.36 20.13
#